data_AF-A0A7Z8P2F3-F1
#
_entry.id   AF-A0A7Z8P2F3-F1
#
_cell.length_a   1.000
_cell.length_b   1.000
_cell.length_c   1.000
_cell.angle_alpha   90.00
_cell.angle_beta   90.00
_cell.angle_gamma   90.00
#
_symmetry.space_group_name_H-M   'P 1'
#
loop_
_entity.id
_entity.type
_entity.pdbx_description
1 polymer ?
#
loop_
_entity_poly.entity_id
_entity_poly.type
_entity_poly.pdbx_seq_one_letter_code
_entity_poly.pdbx_strand_id
1 'polypeptide(L)'
;MEWSKITSKKIPFSLIAIVLVILAVAGLLYINLSNEDEIISDIDYTIDEEDVQSHWDEYKAVTVNVDKLRQSLDSGNFSLRLLDEDVHIIIFKSNKADGYYRGYANGVAANQAEFYCGEDTCHCYIDLGTYSYHIVNTGELVGNENMYVLYMTDYEKEEQRHEQYPIDPLTFEISNEDSLDHNISIEIFDPSNSLIFSENYSISPGEIIASPEISEIPGKHRYVVVLDGDYSFEQSATVARSTGLGSSEKLYFNIVNDSEYPVLVGIEIA
;
A
#
# COMPACT_ATOMS: atom_id res chain seq x y z
N MET A 1 7.27 -42.81 72.87
CA MET A 1 6.85 -42.68 71.46
C MET A 1 6.51 -41.22 71.25
N GLU A 2 7.46 -40.42 70.78
CA GLU A 2 7.23 -39.13 70.11
C GLU A 2 8.56 -38.60 69.55
N TRP A 3 8.46 -37.78 68.51
CA TRP A 3 9.44 -37.46 67.47
C TRP A 3 10.39 -36.30 67.80
N SER A 4 11.54 -36.25 67.11
CA SER A 4 12.23 -35.08 66.50
C SER A 4 13.75 -35.36 66.42
N LYS A 5 14.56 -34.87 65.48
CA LYS A 5 14.43 -33.87 64.41
C LYS A 5 15.56 -34.12 63.39
N ILE A 6 15.30 -33.76 62.14
CA ILE A 6 16.15 -33.87 60.96
C ILE A 6 17.38 -32.94 61.06
N THR A 7 18.57 -33.45 60.74
CA THR A 7 19.77 -32.65 60.49
C THR A 7 20.05 -32.54 58.99
N SER A 8 20.11 -31.30 58.52
CA SER A 8 20.48 -30.89 57.16
C SER A 8 21.93 -31.25 56.84
N LYS A 9 22.13 -32.01 55.75
CA LYS A 9 23.44 -32.27 55.15
C LYS A 9 23.74 -31.19 54.11
N LYS A 10 24.87 -30.50 54.32
CA LYS A 10 25.47 -29.54 53.38
C LYS A 10 25.73 -30.21 52.03
N ILE A 11 25.19 -29.63 50.96
CA ILE A 11 25.59 -29.93 49.58
C ILE A 11 26.88 -29.11 49.31
N PRO A 12 27.94 -29.71 48.73
CA PRO A 12 29.18 -28.99 48.45
C PRO A 12 28.97 -27.96 47.34
N PHE A 13 29.47 -26.74 47.57
CA PHE A 13 29.38 -25.55 46.72
C PHE A 13 30.02 -25.69 45.31
N SER A 14 30.55 -26.86 44.92
CA SER A 14 31.24 -27.04 43.64
C SER A 14 30.35 -27.42 42.46
N LEU A 15 29.09 -27.85 42.67
CA LEU A 15 28.17 -28.15 41.55
C LEU A 15 27.43 -26.91 41.03
N ILE A 16 27.18 -25.91 41.88
CA ILE A 16 26.44 -24.70 41.50
C ILE A 16 27.31 -23.79 40.60
N ALA A 17 28.63 -23.81 40.77
CA ALA A 17 29.54 -23.05 39.91
C ALA A 17 29.63 -23.61 38.49
N ILE A 18 29.46 -24.94 38.28
CA ILE A 18 29.53 -25.55 36.96
C ILE A 18 28.22 -25.31 36.17
N VAL A 19 27.07 -25.30 36.85
CA VAL A 19 25.78 -24.97 36.22
C VAL A 19 25.71 -23.50 35.79
N LEU A 20 26.34 -22.58 36.55
CA LEU A 20 26.43 -21.17 36.15
C LEU A 20 27.43 -20.90 35.03
N VAL A 21 28.49 -21.70 34.88
CA VAL A 21 29.39 -21.60 33.72
C VAL A 21 28.74 -22.18 32.46
N ILE A 22 27.92 -23.23 32.57
CA ILE A 22 27.15 -23.74 31.41
C ILE A 22 26.02 -22.77 31.02
N LEU A 23 25.39 -22.08 31.97
CA LEU A 23 24.40 -21.04 31.66
C LEU A 23 25.03 -19.73 31.18
N ALA A 24 26.24 -19.39 31.61
CA ALA A 24 26.99 -18.28 31.03
C ALA A 24 27.50 -18.61 29.63
N VAL A 25 27.89 -19.86 29.36
CA VAL A 25 28.28 -20.30 28.02
C VAL A 25 27.05 -20.46 27.12
N ALA A 26 25.91 -20.93 27.61
CA ALA A 26 24.65 -20.96 26.85
C ALA A 26 24.02 -19.57 26.65
N GLY A 27 24.20 -18.66 27.62
CA GLY A 27 23.74 -17.27 27.55
C GLY A 27 24.68 -16.31 26.81
N LEU A 28 25.96 -16.69 26.60
CA LEU A 28 26.89 -15.98 25.71
C LEU A 28 27.06 -16.64 24.33
N LEU A 29 26.44 -17.81 24.07
CA LEU A 29 26.39 -18.44 22.73
C LEU A 29 25.05 -18.29 22.01
N TYR A 30 24.08 -17.57 22.58
CA TYR A 30 23.01 -16.97 21.78
C TYR A 30 23.46 -15.61 21.22
N ILE A 31 24.67 -15.60 20.65
CA ILE A 31 24.93 -14.71 19.52
C ILE A 31 24.05 -15.32 18.45
N ASN A 32 22.91 -14.70 18.14
CA ASN A 32 22.25 -14.93 16.87
C ASN A 32 23.37 -14.98 15.83
N LEU A 33 23.55 -16.13 15.18
CA LEU A 33 24.34 -16.16 13.96
C LEU A 33 23.60 -15.23 13.00
N SER A 34 23.90 -13.93 13.05
CA SER A 34 23.80 -13.16 11.83
C SER A 34 24.78 -13.88 10.91
N ASN A 35 24.24 -14.51 9.87
CA ASN A 35 25.07 -14.91 8.77
C ASN A 35 25.55 -13.57 8.21
N GLU A 36 26.70 -13.07 8.70
CA GLU A 36 27.28 -11.80 8.25
C GLU A 36 27.41 -11.76 6.72
N ASP A 37 27.35 -12.93 6.07
CA ASP A 37 27.34 -13.17 4.64
C ASP A 37 26.04 -12.89 3.88
N GLU A 38 24.87 -12.92 4.54
CA GLU A 38 23.56 -12.76 3.88
C GLU A 38 23.12 -11.29 3.82
N ILE A 39 22.35 -10.95 2.77
CA ILE A 39 21.76 -9.61 2.63
C ILE A 39 20.57 -9.44 3.57
N ILE A 40 19.74 -10.48 3.69
CA ILE A 40 18.58 -10.54 4.57
C ILE A 40 18.78 -11.74 5.48
N SER A 41 18.72 -11.52 6.79
CA SER A 41 18.81 -12.59 7.79
C SER A 41 17.52 -12.70 8.56
N ASP A 42 17.06 -13.92 8.75
CA ASP A 42 15.93 -14.23 9.62
C ASP A 42 16.29 -13.92 11.08
N ILE A 43 15.33 -13.36 11.83
CA ILE A 43 15.45 -13.23 13.28
C ILE A 43 14.34 -13.99 13.99
N ASP A 44 14.69 -14.54 15.15
CA ASP A 44 13.74 -15.18 16.07
C ASP A 44 12.98 -14.09 16.84
N TYR A 45 12.07 -13.41 16.12
CA TYR A 45 11.21 -12.37 16.63
C TYR A 45 9.81 -12.53 16.05
N THR A 46 8.81 -12.58 16.92
CA THR A 46 7.40 -12.63 16.53
C THR A 46 6.84 -11.22 16.57
N ILE A 47 6.34 -10.74 15.44
CA ILE A 47 5.62 -9.46 15.37
C ILE A 47 4.27 -9.64 16.06
N ASP A 48 3.94 -8.75 16.99
CA ASP A 48 2.69 -8.79 17.73
C ASP A 48 1.50 -8.62 16.77
N GLU A 49 0.43 -9.40 16.99
CA GLU A 49 -0.74 -9.42 16.09
C GLU A 49 -1.40 -8.03 15.92
N GLU A 50 -1.26 -7.15 16.90
CA GLU A 50 -1.78 -5.79 16.86
C GLU A 50 -1.01 -4.85 15.92
N ASP A 51 0.25 -5.16 15.62
CA ASP A 51 1.10 -4.37 14.72
C ASP A 51 1.00 -4.85 13.26
N VAL A 52 0.44 -6.05 13.06
CA VAL A 52 0.26 -6.66 11.74
C VAL A 52 -0.78 -5.88 10.95
N GLN A 53 -0.36 -5.39 9.79
CA GLN A 53 -1.26 -4.68 8.88
C GLN A 53 -2.15 -5.67 8.13
N SER A 54 -3.39 -5.28 7.86
CA SER A 54 -4.38 -6.14 7.19
C SER A 54 -3.98 -6.59 5.78
N HIS A 55 -3.06 -5.85 5.13
CA HIS A 55 -2.54 -6.14 3.79
C HIS A 55 -1.26 -7.01 3.82
N TRP A 56 -0.80 -7.44 5.00
CA TRP A 56 0.33 -8.37 5.15
C TRP A 56 -0.19 -9.80 5.11
N ASP A 57 -0.29 -10.36 3.90
CA ASP A 57 -0.79 -11.71 3.70
C ASP A 57 0.19 -12.78 4.22
N GLU A 58 1.48 -12.50 4.09
CA GLU A 58 2.57 -13.22 4.73
C GLU A 58 3.62 -12.21 5.20
N TYR A 59 4.23 -12.44 6.36
CA TYR A 59 5.21 -11.51 6.91
C TYR A 59 6.19 -12.19 7.86
N LYS A 60 7.36 -11.56 8.02
CA LYS A 60 8.41 -12.00 8.94
C LYS A 60 9.29 -10.83 9.36
N ALA A 61 9.78 -10.88 10.60
CA ALA A 61 10.83 -9.99 11.07
C ALA A 61 12.20 -10.46 10.56
N VAL A 62 13.00 -9.53 10.03
CA VAL A 62 14.33 -9.78 9.46
C VAL A 62 15.30 -8.66 9.84
N THR A 63 16.60 -8.92 9.72
CA THR A 63 17.62 -7.86 9.61
C THR A 63 18.12 -7.75 8.18
N VAL A 64 18.52 -6.54 7.79
CA VAL A 64 19.02 -6.25 6.44
C VAL A 64 20.42 -5.67 6.54
N ASN A 65 21.38 -6.32 5.88
CA ASN A 65 22.72 -5.78 5.67
C ASN A 65 22.65 -4.73 4.54
N VAL A 66 22.37 -3.48 4.91
CA VAL A 66 22.15 -2.37 3.97
C VAL A 66 23.36 -2.14 3.06
N ASP A 67 24.58 -2.27 3.58
CA ASP A 67 25.79 -2.09 2.78
C ASP A 67 25.94 -3.17 1.70
N LYS A 68 25.65 -4.44 2.03
CA LYS A 68 25.67 -5.53 1.05
C LYS A 68 24.54 -5.43 0.04
N LEU A 69 23.35 -5.00 0.48
CA LEU A 69 22.25 -4.72 -0.44
C LEU A 69 22.65 -3.62 -1.43
N ARG A 70 23.23 -2.51 -0.94
CA ARG A 70 23.69 -1.40 -1.79
C ARG A 70 24.78 -1.84 -2.77
N GLN A 71 25.74 -2.64 -2.33
CA GLN A 71 26.76 -3.23 -3.22
C GLN A 71 26.14 -4.11 -4.32
N SER A 72 25.10 -4.87 -3.99
CA SER A 72 24.37 -5.70 -4.95
C SER A 72 23.54 -4.87 -5.93
N LEU A 73 22.90 -3.80 -5.45
CA LEU A 73 22.21 -2.83 -6.30
C LEU A 73 23.17 -2.14 -7.27
N ASP A 74 24.37 -1.79 -6.80
CA ASP A 74 25.43 -1.18 -7.60
C ASP A 74 26.04 -2.14 -8.65
N SER A 75 26.05 -3.45 -8.38
CA SER A 75 26.46 -4.47 -9.36
C SER A 75 25.44 -4.63 -10.48
N GLY A 76 24.17 -4.31 -10.18
CA GLY A 76 23.06 -4.23 -11.11
C GLY A 76 22.38 -5.56 -11.43
N ASN A 77 22.91 -6.69 -10.96
CA ASN A 77 22.31 -8.00 -11.13
C ASN A 77 22.60 -8.90 -9.92
N PHE A 78 21.55 -9.36 -9.25
CA PHE A 78 21.64 -10.18 -8.04
C PHE A 78 20.33 -10.92 -7.80
N SER A 79 20.32 -11.80 -6.79
CA SER A 79 19.09 -12.45 -6.32
C SER A 79 18.88 -12.14 -4.84
N LEU A 80 17.62 -12.00 -4.44
CA LEU A 80 17.20 -11.89 -3.05
C LEU A 80 16.27 -13.04 -2.72
N ARG A 81 16.47 -13.65 -1.55
CA ARG A 81 15.48 -14.58 -1.00
C ARG A 81 14.45 -13.78 -0.20
N LEU A 82 13.20 -13.82 -0.66
CA LEU A 82 12.07 -13.11 -0.08
C LEU A 82 11.07 -14.14 0.41
N LEU A 83 11.01 -14.34 1.72
CA LEU A 83 10.30 -15.46 2.36
C LEU A 83 10.80 -16.79 1.77
N ASP A 84 9.94 -17.52 1.07
CA ASP A 84 10.25 -18.82 0.46
C ASP A 84 10.61 -18.74 -1.04
N GLU A 85 10.74 -17.53 -1.62
CA GLU A 85 11.03 -17.34 -3.05
C GLU A 85 12.40 -16.69 -3.30
N ASP A 86 13.16 -17.22 -4.26
CA ASP A 86 14.37 -16.57 -4.78
C ASP A 86 14.00 -15.66 -5.97
N VAL A 87 14.07 -14.35 -5.76
CA VAL A 87 13.72 -13.34 -6.76
C VAL A 87 14.98 -12.74 -7.39
N HIS A 88 15.08 -12.83 -8.72
CA HIS A 88 16.20 -12.28 -9.48
C HIS A 88 15.95 -10.82 -9.85
N ILE A 89 16.88 -9.92 -9.53
CA ILE A 89 16.74 -8.49 -9.74
C ILE A 89 17.76 -8.00 -10.77
N ILE A 90 17.28 -7.20 -11.73
CA ILE A 90 18.12 -6.55 -12.76
C ILE A 90 17.86 -5.04 -12.71
N ILE A 91 18.84 -4.26 -12.25
CA ILE A 91 18.75 -2.80 -12.17
C ILE A 91 19.00 -2.18 -13.54
N PHE A 92 18.08 -1.32 -13.99
CA PHE A 92 18.21 -0.58 -15.25
C PHE A 92 18.30 0.93 -15.05
N LYS A 93 17.96 1.44 -13.86
CA LYS A 93 18.04 2.87 -13.51
C LYS A 93 18.47 3.04 -12.07
N SER A 94 19.34 4.00 -11.82
CA SER A 94 19.76 4.38 -10.47
C SER A 94 20.00 5.88 -10.38
N ASN A 95 19.61 6.48 -9.26
CA ASN A 95 20.10 7.78 -8.81
C ASN A 95 20.80 7.59 -7.47
N LYS A 96 22.11 7.37 -7.51
CA LYS A 96 22.92 7.02 -6.34
C LYS A 96 22.99 8.14 -5.30
N ALA A 97 22.86 9.40 -5.73
CA ALA A 97 22.87 10.53 -4.80
C ALA A 97 21.66 10.49 -3.85
N ASP A 98 20.53 9.99 -4.36
CA ASP A 98 19.27 9.89 -3.61
C ASP A 98 19.03 8.47 -3.05
N GLY A 99 20.00 7.56 -3.23
CA GLY A 99 19.85 6.15 -2.82
C GLY A 99 18.78 5.37 -3.58
N TYR A 100 18.31 5.90 -4.73
CA TYR A 100 17.20 5.32 -5.49
C TYR A 100 17.69 4.36 -6.58
N TYR A 101 17.05 3.20 -6.68
CA TYR A 101 17.30 2.20 -7.72
C TYR A 101 15.98 1.67 -8.25
N ARG A 102 15.94 1.38 -9.55
CA ARG A 102 14.81 0.75 -10.22
C ARG A 102 15.29 -0.34 -11.17
N GLY A 103 14.60 -1.46 -11.12
CA GLY A 103 14.91 -2.68 -11.85
C GLY A 103 13.69 -3.47 -12.24
N TYR A 104 13.96 -4.62 -12.85
CA TYR A 104 12.99 -5.65 -13.14
C TYR A 104 13.22 -6.86 -12.22
N ALA A 105 12.14 -7.52 -11.82
CA ALA A 105 12.20 -8.80 -11.14
C ALA A 105 11.99 -9.96 -12.12
N ASN A 106 12.71 -11.06 -11.90
CA ASN A 106 12.68 -12.29 -12.68
C ASN A 106 12.85 -12.10 -14.20
N GLY A 107 13.52 -11.01 -14.60
CA GLY A 107 13.74 -10.65 -16.01
C GLY A 107 12.48 -10.22 -16.77
N VAL A 108 11.36 -10.00 -16.09
CA VAL A 108 10.08 -9.60 -16.69
C VAL A 108 9.92 -8.09 -16.59
N ALA A 109 9.79 -7.39 -17.72
CA ALA A 109 9.73 -5.93 -17.75
C ALA A 109 8.51 -5.34 -17.00
N ALA A 110 7.43 -6.10 -16.86
CA ALA A 110 6.25 -5.72 -16.10
C ALA A 110 6.46 -5.84 -14.57
N ASN A 111 7.35 -6.72 -14.13
CA ASN A 111 7.61 -6.97 -12.72
C ASN A 111 8.65 -5.96 -12.23
N GLN A 112 8.22 -4.98 -11.45
CA GLN A 112 9.07 -3.85 -11.06
C GLN A 112 9.76 -4.12 -9.74
N ALA A 113 11.01 -3.66 -9.62
CA ALA A 113 11.72 -3.65 -8.34
C ALA A 113 12.23 -2.24 -8.09
N GLU A 114 11.82 -1.64 -6.97
CA GLU A 114 12.24 -0.31 -6.54
C GLU A 114 12.91 -0.39 -5.16
N PHE A 115 14.01 0.34 -5.02
CA PHE A 115 14.77 0.39 -3.79
C PHE A 115 15.12 1.84 -3.45
N TYR A 116 14.95 2.19 -2.19
CA TYR A 116 15.36 3.45 -1.59
C TYR A 116 16.29 3.13 -0.43
N CYS A 117 17.59 3.03 -0.71
CA CYS A 117 18.60 2.70 0.28
C CYS A 117 19.42 3.96 0.63
N GLY A 118 19.11 4.55 1.80
CA GLY A 118 19.92 5.59 2.44
C GLY A 118 21.19 5.01 3.06
N GLU A 119 21.87 5.74 3.95
CA GLU A 119 23.13 5.28 4.58
C GLU A 119 22.94 4.04 5.48
N ASP A 120 21.95 4.09 6.39
CA ASP A 120 21.74 3.06 7.41
C ASP A 120 20.42 2.29 7.28
N THR A 121 19.57 2.70 6.34
CA THR A 121 18.24 2.12 6.13
C THR A 121 17.95 1.87 4.65
N CYS A 122 17.08 0.90 4.37
CA CYS A 122 16.56 0.71 3.03
C CYS A 122 15.06 0.35 3.03
N HIS A 123 14.33 0.88 2.05
CA HIS A 123 12.97 0.48 1.75
C HIS A 123 12.95 -0.19 0.38
N CYS A 124 12.32 -1.36 0.29
CA CYS A 124 12.26 -2.12 -0.96
C CYS A 124 10.80 -2.41 -1.31
N TYR A 125 10.48 -2.30 -2.59
CA TYR A 125 9.20 -2.69 -3.17
C TYR A 125 9.47 -3.54 -4.40
N ILE A 126 8.94 -4.76 -4.45
CA ILE A 126 9.11 -5.67 -5.58
C ILE A 126 7.75 -6.21 -5.98
N ASP A 127 7.30 -5.82 -7.16
CA ASP A 127 6.04 -6.23 -7.79
C ASP A 127 6.29 -7.41 -8.73
N LEU A 128 5.59 -8.52 -8.51
CA LEU A 128 5.65 -9.72 -9.34
C LEU A 128 4.41 -9.89 -10.23
N GLY A 129 3.51 -8.91 -10.25
CA GLY A 129 2.31 -8.82 -11.07
C GLY A 129 1.06 -9.39 -10.38
N THR A 130 1.20 -10.45 -9.60
CA THR A 130 0.09 -11.06 -8.81
C THR A 130 0.16 -10.73 -7.33
N TYR A 131 1.35 -10.43 -6.83
CA TYR A 131 1.63 -10.03 -5.46
C TYR A 131 2.88 -9.16 -5.45
N SER A 132 3.12 -8.49 -4.32
CA SER A 132 4.34 -7.72 -4.11
C SER A 132 5.00 -8.06 -2.78
N TYR A 133 6.33 -7.93 -2.76
CA TYR A 133 7.13 -7.96 -1.54
C TYR A 133 7.56 -6.56 -1.14
N HIS A 134 7.59 -6.33 0.17
CA HIS A 134 8.07 -5.11 0.76
C HIS A 134 9.06 -5.41 1.87
N ILE A 135 10.10 -4.59 1.95
CA ILE A 135 11.04 -4.60 3.08
C ILE A 135 11.00 -3.20 3.68
N VAL A 136 10.53 -3.10 4.92
CA VAL A 136 10.30 -1.81 5.58
C VAL A 136 10.96 -1.81 6.95
N ASN A 137 11.74 -0.77 7.23
CA ASN A 137 12.36 -0.56 8.53
C ASN A 137 11.28 -0.26 9.59
N THR A 138 11.35 -0.91 10.75
CA THR A 138 10.37 -0.70 11.84
C THR A 138 10.73 0.46 12.76
N GLY A 139 11.97 0.97 12.68
CA GLY A 139 12.54 1.90 13.66
C GLY A 139 13.01 1.22 14.95
N GLU A 140 12.78 -0.08 15.10
CA GLU A 140 13.21 -0.85 16.27
C GLU A 140 14.56 -1.53 16.04
N LEU A 141 15.20 -1.88 17.16
CA LEU A 141 16.48 -2.58 17.15
C LEU A 141 16.31 -3.97 17.77
N VAL A 142 16.91 -4.97 17.12
CA VAL A 142 17.10 -6.30 17.70
C VAL A 142 18.59 -6.48 17.94
N GLY A 143 18.99 -6.40 19.22
CA GLY A 143 20.39 -6.24 19.58
C GLY A 143 20.91 -4.86 19.17
N ASN A 144 21.86 -4.83 18.23
CA ASN A 144 22.45 -3.59 17.69
C ASN A 144 22.11 -3.39 16.20
N GLU A 145 21.19 -4.18 15.63
CA GLU A 145 20.81 -4.12 14.22
C GLU A 145 19.39 -3.60 14.07
N ASN A 146 19.14 -2.87 12.99
CA ASN A 146 17.82 -2.40 12.61
C ASN A 146 16.93 -3.59 12.25
N MET A 147 15.74 -3.64 12.88
CA MET A 147 14.70 -4.59 12.51
C MET A 147 13.93 -4.07 11.30
N TYR A 148 13.61 -5.01 10.40
CA TYR A 148 12.75 -4.79 9.25
C TYR A 148 11.61 -5.79 9.29
N VAL A 149 10.48 -5.42 8.69
CA VAL A 149 9.47 -6.40 8.28
C VAL A 149 9.65 -6.66 6.80
N LEU A 150 9.80 -7.93 6.45
CA LEU A 150 9.58 -8.43 5.11
C LEU A 150 8.15 -8.96 5.03
N TYR A 151 7.32 -8.39 4.17
CA TYR A 151 5.94 -8.85 3.98
C TYR A 151 5.57 -8.96 2.51
N MET A 152 4.54 -9.75 2.26
CA MET A 152 3.93 -9.99 0.97
C MET A 152 2.49 -9.49 0.99
N THR A 153 2.07 -8.84 -0.09
CA THR A 153 0.68 -8.46 -0.33
C THR A 153 0.20 -9.14 -1.60
N ASP A 154 -0.84 -9.95 -1.46
CA ASP A 154 -1.54 -10.65 -2.53
C ASP A 154 -2.63 -9.74 -3.09
N TYR A 155 -2.53 -9.39 -4.37
CA TYR A 155 -3.44 -8.41 -4.96
C TYR A 155 -4.87 -8.93 -5.11
N GLU A 156 -5.07 -10.24 -5.28
CA GLU A 156 -6.41 -10.83 -5.34
C GLU A 156 -7.08 -10.76 -3.96
N LYS A 157 -6.32 -11.06 -2.90
CA LYS A 157 -6.83 -10.91 -1.53
C LYS A 157 -7.04 -9.45 -1.15
N GLU A 158 -6.19 -8.55 -1.62
CA GLU A 158 -6.38 -7.11 -1.40
C GLU A 158 -7.64 -6.61 -2.09
N GLU A 159 -7.91 -7.05 -3.31
CA GLU A 159 -9.16 -6.77 -4.02
C GLU A 159 -10.37 -7.32 -3.23
N GLN A 160 -10.32 -8.55 -2.76
CA GLN A 160 -11.38 -9.15 -1.92
C GLN A 160 -11.57 -8.40 -0.59
N ARG A 161 -10.49 -7.94 0.04
CA ARG A 161 -10.57 -7.06 1.22
C ARG A 161 -11.25 -5.75 0.87
N HIS A 162 -11.08 -5.23 -0.34
CA HIS A 162 -11.80 -4.05 -0.79
C HIS A 162 -13.27 -4.33 -1.11
N GLU A 163 -13.63 -5.54 -1.54
CA GLU A 163 -15.02 -5.90 -1.84
C GLU A 163 -15.99 -5.75 -0.66
N GLN A 164 -15.48 -5.78 0.59
CA GLN A 164 -16.29 -5.59 1.78
C GLN A 164 -16.79 -4.15 1.94
N TYR A 165 -16.14 -3.16 1.32
CA TYR A 165 -16.54 -1.77 1.40
C TYR A 165 -17.73 -1.50 0.49
N PRO A 166 -18.72 -0.70 0.95
CA PRO A 166 -19.83 -0.31 0.11
C PRO A 166 -19.32 0.44 -1.12
N ILE A 167 -19.99 0.24 -2.25
CA ILE A 167 -19.73 1.03 -3.43
C ILE A 167 -20.29 2.42 -3.18
N ASP A 168 -19.48 3.44 -3.42
CA ASP A 168 -19.93 4.82 -3.29
C ASP A 168 -20.65 5.21 -4.59
N PRO A 169 -21.95 5.51 -4.57
CA PRO A 169 -22.70 5.71 -5.80
C PRO A 169 -22.22 6.93 -6.57
N LEU A 170 -22.27 6.82 -7.90
CA LEU A 170 -21.99 7.94 -8.79
C LEU A 170 -22.99 9.08 -8.56
N THR A 171 -22.48 10.29 -8.35
CA THR A 171 -23.27 11.52 -8.23
C THR A 171 -22.62 12.68 -8.98
N PHE A 172 -23.38 13.74 -9.24
CA PHE A 172 -22.88 14.99 -9.79
C PHE A 172 -23.67 16.18 -9.24
N GLU A 173 -23.14 17.38 -9.47
CA GLU A 173 -23.79 18.64 -9.13
C GLU A 173 -23.72 19.61 -10.31
N ILE A 174 -24.80 20.35 -10.53
CA ILE A 174 -24.87 21.44 -11.50
C ILE A 174 -25.07 22.73 -10.73
N SER A 175 -24.27 23.75 -11.01
CA SER A 175 -24.48 25.10 -10.51
C SER A 175 -24.59 26.08 -11.67
N ASN A 176 -25.42 27.11 -11.50
CA ASN A 176 -25.48 28.21 -12.45
C ASN A 176 -24.99 29.51 -11.78
N GLU A 177 -23.79 29.96 -12.14
CA GLU A 177 -23.19 31.19 -11.66
C GLU A 177 -23.40 32.38 -12.61
N ASP A 178 -24.04 32.17 -13.75
CA ASP A 178 -24.32 33.24 -14.70
C ASP A 178 -25.65 33.97 -14.39
N SER A 179 -26.18 34.69 -15.39
CA SER A 179 -27.36 35.55 -15.23
C SER A 179 -28.56 35.13 -16.07
N LEU A 180 -28.49 33.98 -16.75
CA LEU A 180 -29.52 33.48 -17.64
C LEU A 180 -30.06 32.13 -17.16
N ASP A 181 -31.28 31.80 -17.58
CA ASP A 181 -31.84 30.46 -17.37
C ASP A 181 -31.27 29.52 -18.44
N HIS A 182 -30.87 28.32 -18.03
CA HIS A 182 -30.24 27.32 -18.90
C HIS A 182 -30.99 26.00 -18.89
N ASN A 183 -30.89 25.26 -20.00
CA ASN A 183 -31.26 23.86 -20.05
C ASN A 183 -30.02 23.00 -20.26
N ILE A 184 -29.83 22.01 -19.39
CA ILE A 184 -28.70 21.09 -19.47
C ILE A 184 -29.21 19.64 -19.55
N SER A 185 -28.75 18.92 -20.56
CA SER A 185 -29.00 17.49 -20.76
C SER A 185 -27.76 16.71 -20.34
N ILE A 186 -27.94 15.66 -19.54
CA ILE A 186 -26.84 14.79 -19.10
C ILE A 186 -27.21 13.35 -19.38
N GLU A 187 -26.36 12.68 -20.15
CA GLU A 187 -26.39 11.24 -20.35
C GLU A 187 -25.15 10.60 -19.72
N ILE A 188 -25.32 9.47 -19.03
CA ILE A 188 -24.23 8.75 -18.39
C ILE A 188 -24.23 7.30 -18.89
N PHE A 189 -23.04 6.86 -19.27
CA PHE A 189 -22.77 5.52 -19.75
C PHE A 189 -21.87 4.79 -18.76
N ASP A 190 -22.19 3.52 -18.50
CA ASP A 190 -21.38 2.63 -17.67
C ASP A 190 -20.06 2.24 -18.36
N PRO A 191 -19.15 1.51 -17.69
CA PRO A 191 -17.88 1.07 -18.29
C PRO A 191 -18.04 0.14 -19.50
N SER A 192 -19.20 -0.49 -19.67
CA SER A 192 -19.55 -1.28 -20.87
C SER A 192 -20.11 -0.42 -22.02
N ASN A 193 -20.17 0.89 -21.81
CA ASN A 193 -20.75 1.90 -22.70
C ASN A 193 -22.26 1.75 -22.91
N SER A 194 -22.97 1.20 -21.92
CA SER A 194 -24.43 1.15 -21.87
C SER A 194 -24.99 2.42 -21.22
N LEU A 195 -26.02 3.03 -21.80
CA LEU A 195 -26.69 4.19 -21.21
C LEU A 195 -27.42 3.79 -19.92
N ILE A 196 -27.06 4.39 -18.79
CA ILE A 196 -27.63 4.09 -17.47
C ILE A 196 -28.38 5.27 -16.85
N PHE A 197 -28.17 6.49 -17.36
CA PHE A 197 -28.84 7.69 -16.88
C PHE A 197 -29.02 8.69 -18.03
N SER A 198 -30.17 9.34 -18.09
CA SER A 198 -30.48 10.37 -19.09
C SER A 198 -31.54 11.30 -18.51
N GLU A 199 -31.16 12.55 -18.22
CA GLU A 199 -32.06 13.55 -17.66
C GLU A 199 -31.81 14.93 -18.27
N ASN A 200 -32.84 15.76 -18.22
CA ASN A 200 -32.79 17.16 -18.63
C ASN A 200 -33.19 18.06 -17.47
N TYR A 201 -32.37 19.07 -17.20
CA TYR A 201 -32.60 20.03 -16.13
C TYR A 201 -32.77 21.43 -16.70
N SER A 202 -33.73 22.17 -16.18
CA SER A 202 -33.80 23.63 -16.32
C SER A 202 -33.23 24.23 -15.03
N ILE A 203 -32.28 25.15 -15.13
CA ILE A 203 -31.58 25.72 -13.98
C ILE A 203 -31.55 27.25 -14.07
N SER A 204 -31.97 27.91 -12.99
CA SER A 204 -32.05 29.37 -12.90
C SER A 204 -30.74 29.97 -12.36
N PRO A 205 -30.47 31.28 -12.56
CA PRO A 205 -29.31 31.95 -11.97
C PRO A 205 -29.20 31.75 -10.46
N GLY A 206 -28.03 31.31 -10.00
CA GLY A 206 -27.72 31.03 -8.59
C GLY A 206 -28.29 29.72 -8.04
N GLU A 207 -28.94 28.90 -8.86
CA GLU A 207 -29.46 27.58 -8.46
C GLU A 207 -28.35 26.53 -8.49
N ILE A 208 -28.49 25.53 -7.60
CA ILE A 208 -27.64 24.34 -7.52
C ILE A 208 -28.55 23.12 -7.53
N ILE A 209 -28.26 22.15 -8.40
CA ILE A 209 -28.97 20.88 -8.52
C ILE A 209 -27.98 19.75 -8.22
N ALA A 210 -28.27 18.94 -7.20
CA ALA A 210 -27.57 17.69 -6.95
C ALA A 210 -28.31 16.53 -7.64
N SER A 211 -27.56 15.62 -8.25
CA SER A 211 -28.13 14.41 -8.84
C SER A 211 -28.65 13.45 -7.76
N PRO A 212 -29.55 12.52 -8.11
CA PRO A 212 -29.73 11.31 -7.29
C PRO A 212 -28.45 10.47 -7.30
N GLU A 213 -28.43 9.41 -6.49
CA GLU A 213 -27.48 8.30 -6.63
C GLU A 213 -27.78 7.53 -7.92
N ILE A 214 -26.78 7.35 -8.78
CA ILE A 214 -27.01 6.88 -10.17
C ILE A 214 -26.56 5.43 -10.36
N SER A 215 -25.31 5.13 -10.00
CA SER A 215 -24.67 3.86 -10.33
C SER A 215 -23.78 3.40 -9.20
N GLU A 216 -23.92 2.13 -8.84
CA GLU A 216 -22.98 1.40 -7.98
C GLU A 216 -22.13 0.43 -8.81
N ILE A 217 -22.01 0.61 -10.13
CA ILE A 217 -21.13 -0.22 -10.95
C ILE A 217 -19.72 0.36 -10.83
N PRO A 218 -18.69 -0.35 -10.35
CA PRO A 218 -17.35 0.20 -10.28
C PRO A 218 -16.74 0.47 -11.66
N GLY A 219 -15.87 1.47 -11.75
CA GLY A 219 -15.10 1.80 -12.94
C GLY A 219 -15.46 3.15 -13.55
N LYS A 220 -14.83 3.44 -14.70
CA LYS A 220 -14.92 4.74 -15.36
C LYS A 220 -16.21 4.88 -16.16
N HIS A 221 -17.04 5.86 -15.77
CA HIS A 221 -18.29 6.22 -16.43
C HIS A 221 -18.06 7.41 -17.38
N ARG A 222 -18.76 7.41 -18.51
CA ARG A 222 -18.69 8.50 -19.50
C ARG A 222 -19.95 9.36 -19.43
N TYR A 223 -19.75 10.66 -19.32
CA TYR A 223 -20.79 11.68 -19.33
C TYR A 223 -20.82 12.32 -20.70
N VAL A 224 -22.00 12.48 -21.28
CA VAL A 224 -22.27 13.35 -22.42
C VAL A 224 -23.16 14.46 -21.92
N VAL A 225 -22.67 15.70 -22.00
CA VAL A 225 -23.34 16.88 -21.48
C VAL A 225 -23.66 17.81 -22.63
N VAL A 226 -24.89 18.31 -22.68
CA VAL A 226 -25.35 19.30 -23.67
C VAL A 226 -26.00 20.47 -22.95
N LEU A 227 -25.48 21.67 -23.13
CA LEU A 227 -26.05 22.93 -22.63
C LEU A 227 -26.78 23.64 -23.77
N ASP A 228 -28.01 24.07 -23.52
CA ASP A 228 -28.93 24.81 -24.42
C ASP A 228 -29.13 24.23 -25.83
N GLY A 229 -28.72 22.98 -26.04
CA GLY A 229 -28.84 22.26 -27.30
C GLY A 229 -27.75 22.56 -28.33
N ASP A 230 -26.78 23.44 -28.02
CA ASP A 230 -25.74 23.88 -28.97
C ASP A 230 -24.31 23.66 -28.46
N TYR A 231 -24.06 23.70 -27.15
CA TYR A 231 -22.76 23.40 -26.56
C TYR A 231 -22.74 21.98 -25.99
N SER A 232 -21.81 21.13 -26.45
CA SER A 232 -21.71 19.74 -25.99
C SER A 232 -20.28 19.31 -25.73
N PHE A 233 -20.07 18.51 -24.69
CA PHE A 233 -18.78 17.93 -24.36
C PHE A 233 -18.92 16.56 -23.67
N GLU A 234 -17.81 15.84 -23.59
CA GLU A 234 -17.72 14.60 -22.83
C GLU A 234 -16.80 14.75 -21.62
N GLN A 235 -17.14 14.07 -20.54
CA GLN A 235 -16.32 13.96 -19.34
C GLN A 235 -16.36 12.54 -18.81
N SER A 236 -15.50 12.21 -17.85
CA SER A 236 -15.59 10.95 -17.13
C SER A 236 -15.38 11.12 -15.64
N ALA A 237 -15.98 10.21 -14.88
CA ALA A 237 -15.78 10.03 -13.45
C ALA A 237 -15.75 8.55 -13.11
N THR A 238 -15.02 8.21 -12.07
CA THR A 238 -14.77 6.83 -11.62
C THR A 238 -15.66 6.52 -10.44
N VAL A 239 -16.42 5.43 -10.55
CA VAL A 239 -17.10 4.83 -9.40
C VAL A 239 -16.12 3.89 -8.72
N ALA A 240 -15.92 4.09 -7.43
CA ALA A 240 -15.06 3.29 -6.57
C ALA A 240 -15.79 2.93 -5.28
N ARG A 241 -15.16 2.06 -4.48
CA ARG A 241 -15.66 1.72 -3.16
C ARG A 241 -15.27 2.79 -2.15
N SER A 242 -16.14 3.05 -1.18
CA SER A 242 -15.85 3.99 -0.08
C SER A 242 -14.83 3.37 0.87
N THR A 243 -13.56 3.65 0.64
CA THR A 243 -12.45 3.21 1.48
C THR A 243 -11.93 4.37 2.33
N GLY A 244 -11.09 4.08 3.33
CA GLY A 244 -10.41 5.14 4.09
C GLY A 244 -9.39 5.96 3.27
N LEU A 245 -9.07 5.53 2.03
CA LEU A 245 -8.06 6.14 1.16
C LEU A 245 -8.66 6.82 -0.09
N GLY A 246 -9.98 6.73 -0.28
CA GLY A 246 -10.71 7.38 -1.37
C GLY A 246 -12.05 6.70 -1.68
N SER A 247 -12.92 7.40 -2.40
CA SER A 247 -14.19 6.89 -2.91
C SER A 247 -14.42 7.29 -4.39
N SER A 248 -15.68 7.28 -4.84
CA SER A 248 -16.07 7.70 -6.17
C SER A 248 -15.76 9.17 -6.43
N GLU A 249 -15.48 9.47 -7.70
CA GLU A 249 -15.33 10.84 -8.18
C GLU A 249 -16.71 11.50 -8.35
N LYS A 250 -16.90 12.68 -7.77
CA LYS A 250 -18.07 13.54 -7.99
C LYS A 250 -17.72 14.64 -8.98
N LEU A 251 -18.55 14.79 -10.03
CA LEU A 251 -18.42 15.89 -11.00
C LEU A 251 -19.23 17.11 -10.59
N TYR A 252 -18.64 18.29 -10.81
CA TYR A 252 -19.29 19.59 -10.66
C TYR A 252 -19.33 20.29 -12.02
N PHE A 253 -20.52 20.58 -12.51
CA PHE A 253 -20.75 21.35 -13.73
C PHE A 253 -21.17 22.77 -13.35
N ASN A 254 -20.25 23.72 -13.48
CA ASN A 254 -20.50 25.12 -13.14
C ASN A 254 -20.73 25.90 -14.44
N ILE A 255 -21.96 26.33 -14.67
CA ILE A 255 -22.33 27.19 -15.79
C ILE A 255 -21.89 28.60 -15.46
N VAL A 256 -21.12 29.22 -16.35
CA VAL A 256 -20.48 30.52 -16.14
C VAL A 256 -20.71 31.45 -17.32
N ASN A 257 -20.57 32.75 -17.07
CA ASN A 257 -20.70 33.78 -18.11
C ASN A 257 -19.43 33.87 -18.98
N ASP A 258 -19.17 32.82 -19.76
CA ASP A 258 -18.08 32.73 -20.74
C ASP A 258 -18.63 32.13 -22.04
N SER A 259 -18.46 32.84 -23.17
CA SER A 259 -19.01 32.43 -24.46
C SER A 259 -18.22 31.31 -25.15
N GLU A 260 -16.96 31.10 -24.78
CA GLU A 260 -16.11 30.05 -25.34
C GLU A 260 -16.13 28.80 -24.46
N TYR A 261 -16.20 28.98 -23.14
CA TYR A 261 -16.23 27.92 -22.14
C TYR A 261 -17.40 28.11 -21.16
N PRO A 262 -18.65 27.95 -21.61
CA PRO A 262 -19.84 28.22 -20.80
C PRO A 262 -20.03 27.24 -19.62
N VAL A 263 -19.26 26.15 -19.57
CA VAL A 263 -19.27 25.17 -18.47
C VAL A 263 -17.84 24.89 -18.00
N LEU A 264 -17.57 25.11 -16.71
CA LEU A 264 -16.37 24.67 -16.02
C LEU A 264 -16.64 23.35 -15.30
N VAL A 265 -15.71 22.40 -15.42
CA VAL A 265 -15.83 21.07 -14.81
C VAL A 265 -14.88 20.94 -13.63
N GLY A 266 -15.41 20.68 -12.44
CA GLY A 266 -14.67 20.27 -11.26
C GLY A 266 -14.78 18.77 -10.99
N ILE A 267 -13.77 18.21 -10.33
CA ILE A 267 -13.75 16.82 -9.88
C ILE A 267 -13.32 16.81 -8.41
N GLU A 268 -14.06 16.10 -7.58
CA GLU A 268 -13.72 15.81 -6.19
C GLU A 268 -13.71 14.30 -5.96
N ILE A 269 -12.76 13.81 -5.18
CA ILE A 269 -12.81 12.44 -4.64
C ILE A 269 -13.54 12.55 -3.31
N ALA A 270 -14.68 11.88 -3.20
CA ALA A 270 -15.50 11.90 -1.98
C ALA A 270 -14.88 11.05 -0.84
#